data_AF-A0A927GUF8-F1
#
_entry.id   AF-A0A927GUF8-F1
#
_cell.length_a   1.000
_cell.length_b   1.000
_cell.length_c   1.000
_cell.angle_alpha   90.00
_cell.angle_beta   90.00
_cell.angle_gamma   90.00
#
_symmetry.space_group_name_H-M   'P 1'
#
loop_
_entity.id
_entity.type
_entity.pdbx_description
1 polymer ?
#
loop_
_entity_poly.entity_id
_entity_poly.type
_entity_poly.pdbx_seq_one_letter_code
_entity_poly.pdbx_strand_id
1 'polypeptide(L)'
;MELLADEYTSVYGYRKLTKMLRREHRLVINKKKVYRLCKAMNVLRSQRQVKVKHPKRLANNRLLTGSNQLWETDIKYGTPS
;
A
#
# COMPACT_ATOMS: atom_id res chain seq x y z
N MET A 1 -8.06 -24.45 -14.16
CA MET A 1 -8.61 -24.31 -12.80
C MET A 1 -7.67 -24.89 -11.74
N GLU A 2 -6.84 -25.87 -12.10
CA GLU A 2 -5.87 -26.55 -11.21
C GLU A 2 -4.78 -25.61 -10.62
N LEU A 3 -4.27 -24.67 -11.41
CA LEU A 3 -3.20 -23.73 -11.01
C LEU A 3 -3.60 -22.69 -9.95
N LEU A 4 -4.89 -22.54 -9.63
CA LEU A 4 -5.35 -21.66 -8.54
C LEU A 4 -5.72 -22.45 -7.28
N ALA A 5 -5.77 -23.78 -7.38
CA ALA A 5 -6.06 -24.69 -6.27
C ALA A 5 -4.80 -25.03 -5.47
N ASP A 6 -3.62 -24.88 -6.08
CA ASP A 6 -2.36 -25.08 -5.38
C ASP A 6 -2.15 -23.95 -4.37
N GLU A 7 -2.04 -24.32 -3.09
CA GLU A 7 -2.06 -23.40 -1.95
C GLU A 7 -0.96 -22.31 -2.09
N TYR A 8 0.16 -22.68 -2.73
CA TYR A 8 1.30 -21.82 -3.05
C TYR A 8 1.01 -20.75 -4.13
N THR A 9 0.26 -21.06 -5.18
CA THR A 9 -0.06 -20.09 -6.25
C THR A 9 -1.19 -19.16 -5.87
N SER A 10 -2.07 -19.56 -4.95
CA SER A 10 -3.17 -18.73 -4.42
C SER A 10 -2.68 -17.43 -3.74
N VAL A 11 -1.46 -17.44 -3.20
CA VAL A 11 -0.80 -16.29 -2.55
C VAL A 11 -0.26 -15.30 -3.59
N TYR A 12 -0.05 -15.75 -4.82
CA TYR A 12 0.62 -15.00 -5.86
C TYR A 12 -0.36 -14.19 -6.72
N GLY A 13 -0.24 -12.86 -6.67
CA GLY A 13 -1.01 -11.97 -7.56
C GLY A 13 -0.72 -12.21 -9.05
N TYR A 14 -1.61 -11.70 -9.92
CA TYR A 14 -1.59 -11.91 -11.38
C TYR A 14 -0.23 -11.67 -12.07
N ARG A 15 0.67 -10.85 -11.50
CA ARG A 15 2.02 -10.60 -12.02
C ARG A 15 2.92 -11.85 -11.95
N LYS A 16 2.84 -12.60 -10.85
CA LYS A 16 3.58 -13.86 -10.68
C LYS A 16 2.96 -14.96 -11.53
N LEU A 17 1.62 -15.02 -11.58
CA LEU A 17 0.89 -15.89 -12.50
C LEU A 17 1.33 -15.66 -13.96
N THR A 18 1.52 -14.40 -14.37
CA THR A 18 2.04 -14.08 -15.72
C THR A 18 3.43 -14.65 -15.98
N LYS A 19 4.32 -14.64 -14.97
CA LYS A 19 5.68 -15.22 -15.10
C LYS A 19 5.63 -16.75 -15.21
N MET A 20 4.81 -17.39 -14.39
CA MET A 20 4.60 -18.84 -14.39
C MET A 20 4.02 -19.30 -15.75
N LEU A 21 2.96 -18.65 -16.24
CA LEU A 21 2.35 -18.92 -17.56
C LEU A 21 3.36 -18.81 -18.73
N ARG A 22 4.34 -17.92 -18.62
CA ARG A 22 5.42 -17.78 -19.61
C ARG A 22 6.49 -18.85 -19.48
N ARG A 23 6.79 -19.31 -18.27
CA ARG A 23 7.87 -20.28 -18.01
C ARG A 23 7.41 -21.71 -18.28
N GLU A 24 6.29 -22.10 -17.71
CA GLU A 24 5.80 -23.49 -17.75
C GLU A 24 5.01 -23.77 -19.02
N HIS A 25 4.16 -22.83 -19.42
CA HIS A 25 3.28 -23.01 -20.58
C HIS A 25 3.75 -22.26 -21.84
N ARG A 26 4.91 -21.58 -21.77
CA ARG A 26 5.51 -20.79 -22.88
C ARG A 26 4.53 -19.81 -23.55
N LEU A 27 3.54 -19.32 -22.80
CA LEU A 27 2.50 -18.45 -23.35
C LEU A 27 3.02 -17.04 -23.61
N VAL A 28 2.81 -16.52 -24.83
CA VAL A 28 3.04 -15.11 -25.17
C VAL A 28 1.87 -14.27 -24.67
N ILE A 29 1.81 -14.04 -23.35
CA ILE A 29 0.74 -13.28 -22.70
C ILE A 29 1.25 -12.07 -21.92
N ASN A 30 0.51 -10.97 -21.98
CA ASN A 30 0.78 -9.75 -21.22
C ASN A 30 0.10 -9.79 -19.84
N LYS A 31 0.75 -9.22 -18.82
CA LYS A 31 0.18 -9.04 -17.46
C LYS A 31 -1.20 -8.38 -17.47
N LYS A 32 -1.49 -7.47 -18.41
CA LYS A 32 -2.81 -6.83 -18.54
C LYS A 32 -3.90 -7.84 -18.94
N LYS A 33 -3.59 -8.78 -19.84
CA LYS A 33 -4.54 -9.82 -20.28
C LYS A 33 -4.82 -10.80 -19.15
N VAL A 34 -3.78 -11.22 -18.42
CA VAL A 34 -3.93 -12.05 -17.22
C VAL A 34 -4.80 -11.36 -16.16
N TYR A 35 -4.56 -10.07 -15.88
CA TYR A 35 -5.40 -9.30 -14.96
C TYR A 35 -6.88 -9.30 -15.36
N ARG A 36 -7.19 -9.06 -16.64
CA ARG A 36 -8.58 -9.08 -17.13
C ARG A 36 -9.24 -10.45 -16.98
N LEU A 37 -8.51 -11.53 -17.25
CA LEU A 37 -9.00 -12.90 -17.05
C LEU A 37 -9.28 -13.16 -15.57
N CYS A 38 -8.35 -12.81 -14.68
CA CYS A 38 -8.55 -12.93 -13.24
C CYS A 38 -9.73 -12.09 -12.74
N LYS A 39 -9.96 -10.91 -13.33
CA LYS A 39 -11.12 -10.06 -13.01
C LYS A 39 -12.43 -10.71 -13.47
N ALA A 40 -12.47 -11.25 -14.69
CA ALA A 40 -13.66 -11.92 -15.23
C ALA A 40 -14.02 -13.20 -14.45
N MET A 41 -13.02 -13.93 -13.95
CA MET A 41 -13.22 -15.12 -13.10
C MET A 41 -13.45 -14.78 -11.61
N ASN A 42 -13.46 -13.49 -11.24
CA ASN A 42 -13.60 -13.02 -9.87
C ASN A 42 -12.59 -13.62 -8.86
N VAL A 43 -11.36 -13.85 -9.30
CA VAL A 43 -10.26 -14.42 -8.46
C VAL A 43 -9.26 -13.36 -7.98
N LEU A 44 -9.52 -12.08 -8.25
CA LEU A 44 -8.68 -10.99 -7.76
C LEU A 44 -8.93 -10.75 -6.27
N ARG A 45 -7.85 -10.67 -5.48
CA ARG A 45 -7.95 -10.25 -4.07
C ARG A 45 -8.44 -8.81 -3.96
N SER A 46 -9.05 -8.51 -2.82
CA SER A 46 -9.47 -7.15 -2.49
C SER A 46 -8.28 -6.17 -2.63
N GLN A 47 -8.58 -4.99 -3.15
CA GLN A 47 -7.57 -3.95 -3.29
C GLN A 47 -7.03 -3.59 -1.90
N ARG A 48 -5.70 -3.44 -1.78
CA ARG A 48 -5.05 -3.01 -0.54
C ARG A 48 -5.74 -1.74 -0.02
N GLN A 49 -6.33 -1.82 1.17
CA GLN A 49 -6.85 -0.64 1.84
C GLN A 49 -5.68 0.28 2.21
N VAL A 50 -5.73 1.51 1.74
CA VAL A 50 -4.79 2.55 2.17
C VAL A 50 -5.25 2.99 3.55
N LYS A 51 -4.46 2.69 4.58
CA LYS A 51 -4.71 3.25 5.92
C LYS A 51 -4.57 4.76 5.81
N VAL A 52 -5.67 5.49 6.02
CA VAL A 52 -5.65 6.95 6.11
C VAL A 52 -4.73 7.28 7.29
N LYS A 53 -3.58 7.91 7.00
CA LYS A 53 -2.73 8.46 8.06
C LYS A 53 -3.57 9.50 8.80
N HIS A 54 -3.53 9.47 10.13
CA HIS A 54 -4.18 10.46 10.98
C HIS A 54 -3.86 11.86 10.43
N PRO A 55 -4.86 12.75 10.29
CA PRO A 55 -4.61 14.07 9.73
C PRO A 55 -3.53 14.76 10.56
N LYS A 56 -2.39 15.07 9.94
CA LYS A 56 -1.38 15.93 10.54
C LYS A 56 -2.03 17.30 10.68
N ARG A 57 -2.44 17.68 11.89
CA ARG A 57 -2.86 19.05 12.18
C ARG A 57 -1.65 19.93 11.88
N LEU A 58 -1.75 20.76 10.84
CA LEU A 58 -0.76 21.80 10.58
C LEU A 58 -0.78 22.76 11.79
N ALA A 59 0.38 23.31 12.13
CA ALA A 59 0.45 24.35 13.15
C ALA A 59 -0.45 25.52 12.71
N ASN A 60 -1.35 25.95 13.59
CA ASN A 60 -2.21 27.09 13.30
C ASN A 60 -1.42 28.38 13.50
N ASN A 61 -1.24 29.15 12.44
CA ASN A 61 -0.68 30.49 12.53
C ASN A 61 -1.65 31.36 13.35
N ARG A 62 -1.18 31.92 14.46
CA ARG A 62 -1.95 32.81 15.34
C ARG A 62 -1.43 34.24 15.21
N LEU A 63 -2.34 35.21 15.12
CA LEU A 63 -1.99 36.63 15.22
C LEU A 63 -1.83 36.99 16.70
N LEU A 64 -0.64 37.42 17.10
CA LEU A 64 -0.37 37.91 18.45
C LEU A 64 -0.46 39.43 18.45
N THR A 65 -1.39 39.99 19.22
CA THR A 65 -1.69 41.43 19.30
C THR A 65 -1.17 42.08 20.59
N GLY A 66 -0.69 41.30 21.56
CA GLY A 66 -0.22 41.81 22.85
C GLY A 66 0.74 40.87 23.57
N SER A 67 1.41 41.40 24.59
CA SER A 67 2.34 40.64 25.42
C SER A 67 1.61 39.48 26.15
N ASN A 68 2.30 38.36 26.35
CA ASN A 68 1.84 37.18 27.08
C ASN A 68 0.65 36.40 26.50
N GLN A 69 0.31 36.59 25.22
CA GLN A 69 -0.81 35.85 24.59
C GLN A 69 -0.48 34.41 24.18
N LEU A 70 0.80 34.07 24.01
CA LEU A 70 1.27 32.73 23.67
C LEU A 70 2.64 32.49 24.29
N TRP A 71 2.79 31.35 24.97
CA TRP A 71 4.04 30.88 25.55
C TRP A 71 4.33 29.52 24.95
N GLU A 72 5.41 29.42 24.17
CA GLU A 72 5.90 28.18 23.57
C GLU A 72 7.27 27.89 24.17
N THR A 73 7.45 26.66 24.67
CA THR A 73 8.72 26.21 25.23
C THR A 73 9.10 24.87 24.60
N ASP A 74 10.35 24.76 24.15
CA ASP A 74 10.93 23.50 23.68
C ASP A 74 11.82 22.93 24.79
N ILE A 75 11.67 21.64 25.09
CA ILE A 75 12.46 20.95 26.11
C ILE A 75 13.36 19.94 25.40
N LYS A 76 14.67 20.15 25.47
CA LYS A 76 15.67 19.21 25.01
C LYS A 76 16.24 18.45 26.22
N TYR A 77 16.06 17.14 26.25
CA TYR A 77 16.72 16.29 27.24
C TYR A 77 18.17 16.03 26.82
N GLY A 78 19.12 16.32 27.70
CA GLY A 78 20.51 15.88 27.55
C GLY A 78 20.65 14.43 27.99
N THR A 79 21.29 13.59 27.17
CA THR A 79 21.71 12.25 27.59
C THR A 79 22.82 12.37 28.63
N PRO A 80 22.69 11.75 29.82
CA PRO A 80 23.80 11.67 30.78
C PRO A 80 24.92 10.81 30.17
N SER A 81 26.15 11.31 30.20
CA SER A 81 27.38 10.59 29.87
C SER A 81 27.91 9.81 31.06
#